data_AF-A0A6V7JL51-F1
#
_entry.id   AF-A0A6V7JL51-F1
#
_cell.length_a   1.000
_cell.length_b   1.000
_cell.length_c   1.000
_cell.angle_alpha   90.00
_cell.angle_beta   90.00
_cell.angle_gamma   90.00
#
_symmetry.space_group_name_H-M   'P 1'
#
loop_
_entity.id
_entity.type
_entity.pdbx_description
1 polymer ?
#
loop_
_entity_poly.entity_id
_entity_poly.type
_entity_poly.pdbx_seq_one_letter_code
_entity_poly.pdbx_strand_id
1 'polypeptide(L)' 'TFGRNPMIPFKPVVEVNLPGAFLGHHPVEIIRSGRMSDVPWMTGLTSDEGALITA' A
#
# COMPACT_ATOMS: atom_id res chain seq x y z
N THR A 1 0.75 17.86 11.81
CA THR A 1 1.58 18.18 10.62
C THR A 1 1.99 16.86 9.99
N PHE A 2 1.60 16.59 8.74
CA PHE A 2 1.80 15.29 8.08
C PHE A 2 3.25 14.80 8.24
N GLY A 3 3.42 13.72 9.01
CA GLY A 3 4.70 13.17 9.40
C GLY A 3 5.50 12.72 8.19
N ARG A 4 6.59 13.43 7.90
CA ARG A 4 7.62 12.95 7.00
C ARG A 4 8.28 11.73 7.65
N ASN A 5 7.98 10.53 7.15
CA ASN A 5 8.77 9.36 7.45
C ASN A 5 10.07 9.45 6.63
N PRO A 6 11.26 9.63 7.23
CA PRO A 6 12.51 9.71 6.49
C PRO A 6 12.82 8.43 5.70
N MET A 7 12.26 7.29 6.08
CA MET A 7 12.48 6.00 5.40
C MET A 7 11.74 5.89 4.06
N ILE A 8 10.63 6.62 3.89
CA ILE A 8 9.79 6.53 2.67
C ILE A 8 9.46 7.95 2.21
N PRO A 9 10.39 8.65 1.54
CA PRO A 9 10.18 10.01 1.06
C PRO A 9 9.13 10.09 -0.05
N PHE A 10 9.03 9.04 -0.86
CA PHE A 10 8.03 8.90 -1.92
C PHE A 10 7.19 7.65 -1.66
N LYS A 11 5.89 7.85 -1.45
CA LYS A 11 4.92 6.78 -1.18
C LYS A 11 4.01 6.61 -2.39
N PRO A 12 3.45 5.40 -2.62
CA PRO A 12 2.36 5.22 -3.56
C PRO A 12 1.23 6.21 -3.28
N VAL A 13 0.59 6.69 -4.34
CA VAL A 13 -0.52 7.65 -4.28
C VAL A 13 -1.70 7.12 -5.07
N VAL A 14 -2.89 7.60 -4.72
CA VAL A 14 -4.06 7.42 -5.59
C VAL A 14 -3.89 8.38 -6.77
N GLU A 15 -3.88 7.82 -7.98
CA GLU A 15 -3.71 8.56 -9.22
C GLU A 15 -5.02 9.19 -9.68
N VAL A 16 -4.92 10.20 -10.53
CA VAL A 16 -6.09 10.74 -11.25
C VAL A 16 -6.62 9.65 -12.18
N ASN A 17 -7.93 9.48 -12.25
CA ASN A 17 -8.57 8.46 -13.08
C ASN A 17 -8.43 8.79 -14.57
N LEU A 18 -7.33 8.31 -15.17
CA LEU A 18 -6.96 8.44 -16.57
C LEU A 18 -6.69 7.05 -17.15
N PRO A 19 -6.82 6.86 -18.48
CA PRO A 19 -6.45 5.59 -19.12
C PRO A 19 -5.01 5.20 -18.79
N GLY A 20 -4.82 4.01 -18.23
CA GLY A 20 -3.50 3.50 -17.84
C GLY A 20 -3.05 3.82 -16.40
N ALA A 21 -3.89 4.48 -15.59
CA ALA A 21 -3.64 4.62 -14.16
C ALA A 21 -3.55 3.23 -13.48
N PHE A 22 -2.50 3.03 -12.69
CA PHE A 22 -2.25 1.80 -11.95
C PHE A 22 -3.12 1.72 -10.69
N LEU A 23 -3.17 2.79 -9.89
CA LEU A 23 -3.93 2.87 -8.64
C LEU A 23 -4.88 4.07 -8.64
N GLY A 24 -5.98 3.96 -9.40
CA GLY A 24 -6.99 5.02 -9.50
C GLY A 24 -7.95 5.15 -8.31
N HIS A 25 -7.89 4.23 -7.33
CA HIS A 25 -8.74 4.25 -6.14
C HIS A 25 -7.95 3.88 -4.88
N HIS A 26 -8.51 4.17 -3.71
CA HIS A 26 -7.89 3.76 -2.46
C HIS A 26 -7.88 2.22 -2.34
N PRO A 27 -6.76 1.56 -1.98
CA PRO A 27 -6.66 0.10 -1.94
C PRO A 27 -7.75 -0.59 -1.12
N VAL A 28 -8.13 0.01 0.01
CA VAL A 28 -9.22 -0.51 0.88
C VAL A 28 -10.56 -0.55 0.15
N GLU A 29 -10.85 0.40 -0.73
CA GLU A 29 -12.08 0.42 -1.52
C GLU A 29 -12.04 -0.63 -2.62
N ILE A 30 -10.88 -0.84 -3.25
CA ILE A 30 -10.67 -1.89 -4.27
C ILE A 30 -10.95 -3.27 -3.66
N ILE A 31 -10.39 -3.55 -2.48
CA ILE A 31 -10.61 -4.81 -1.75
C ILE A 31 -12.10 -4.98 -1.39
N ARG A 32 -12.71 -3.96 -0.75
CA ARG A 32 -14.12 -4.02 -0.33
C ARG A 32 -15.11 -4.17 -1.49
N SER A 33 -14.76 -3.63 -2.66
CA SER A 33 -15.59 -3.74 -3.87
C SER A 33 -15.38 -5.04 -4.64
N GLY A 34 -14.49 -5.94 -4.18
CA GLY A 34 -14.17 -7.17 -4.90
C GLY A 34 -13.46 -6.95 -6.23
N ARG A 35 -12.93 -5.75 -6.49
CA ARG A 35 -12.19 -5.39 -7.72
C ARG A 35 -10.70 -5.75 -7.62
N MET A 36 -10.35 -6.62 -6.69
CA MET A 36 -9.04 -7.24 -6.54
C MET A 36 -9.06 -8.61 -7.23
N SER A 37 -7.92 -9.09 -7.70
CA SER A 37 -7.79 -10.44 -8.24
C SER A 37 -8.19 -11.50 -7.21
N ASP A 38 -9.14 -12.36 -7.57
CA ASP A 38 -9.61 -13.46 -6.73
C ASP A 38 -8.71 -14.70 -6.90
N VAL A 39 -7.58 -14.67 -6.20
CA VAL A 39 -6.57 -15.74 -6.20
C VAL A 39 -6.10 -16.04 -4.77
N PRO A 40 -5.68 -17.27 -4.45
CA PRO A 40 -5.15 -17.58 -3.13
C PRO A 40 -3.96 -16.67 -2.78
N TRP A 41 -4.02 -16.03 -1.61
CA TRP A 41 -2.98 -15.14 -1.11
C TRP A 41 -2.52 -15.59 0.27
N MET A 42 -1.20 -15.71 0.46
CA MET A 42 -0.57 -16.02 1.73
C MET A 42 0.32 -14.84 2.13
N THR A 43 0.20 -14.40 3.39
CA THR A 43 1.00 -13.31 3.97
C THR A 43 1.49 -13.71 5.36
N GLY A 44 2.57 -13.08 5.84
CA GLY A 44 3.21 -13.38 7.12
C GLY A 44 4.07 -12.22 7.62
N LEU A 45 4.50 -12.30 8.88
CA LEU A 45 5.36 -11.31 9.55
C LEU A 45 6.48 -12.06 10.28
N THR A 46 7.66 -11.44 10.42
CA THR A 46 8.72 -11.95 11.29
C THR A 46 8.56 -11.42 12.73
N SER A 47 9.23 -12.06 13.68
CA SER A 47 9.17 -11.67 15.10
C SER A 47 9.76 -10.28 15.38
N ASP A 48 10.66 -9.78 14.53
CA ASP A 48 11.52 -8.62 14.81
C ASP A 48 11.48 -7.53 13.71
N GLU A 49 10.38 -7.39 12.96
CA GLU A 49 10.23 -6.33 11.92
C GLU A 49 10.52 -4.91 12.41
N GLY A 50 10.26 -4.64 13.70
CA GLY A 50 10.51 -3.34 14.33
C GLY A 50 11.98 -2.92 14.33
N ALA A 51 12.91 -3.88 14.21
CA ALA A 51 14.34 -3.61 14.13
C ALA A 51 14.71 -2.72 12.92
N LEU A 52 13.89 -2.74 11.86
CA LEU A 52 14.07 -1.92 10.66
C LEU A 52 14.03 -0.41 10.93
N ILE A 53 13.29 0.02 11.96
CA ILE A 53 13.12 1.45 12.29
C ILE A 53 14.13 1.88 13.37
N THR A 54 14.62 0.96 14.18
CA THR A 54 15.49 1.25 15.33
C THR A 54 16.99 1.19 15.03
N ALA A 55 17.40 0.70 13.85
CA ALA A 55 18.80 0.63 13.43
C ALA A 55 19.34 2.00 12.97
#